data_AF-E9HRP7-F1
#
_entry.id   AF-E9HRP7-F1
#
_cell.length_a   1.000
_cell.length_b   1.000
_cell.length_c   1.000
_cell.angle_alpha   90.00
_cell.angle_beta   90.00
_cell.angle_gamma   90.00
#
_symmetry.space_group_name_H-M   'P 1'
#
loop_
_entity.id
_entity.type
_entity.pdbx_description
1 polymer ?
#
loop_
_entity_poly.entity_id
_entity_poly.type
_entity_poly.pdbx_seq_one_letter_code
_entity_poly.pdbx_strand_id
1 'polypeptide(L)'
;LLEAQTVCAIFQDNAQLCSELRDKVVQHFVHCIETHGRHVEYLHFLQTIVKAEGQFIRKCQDMVMQELVNVGEDVLAFYNDKASFNAFVDMMRAERHRLDATDSSGALKYHIELVRLLALCTMGKNVYTEIKCHSLLTLDDIVAMVSHKDCIPEVKEVYINFLNHCYIDTEVEVKEIYTSSHMWSLFKRSFLVDMARCASATHDRKHAEQPYS
;
A
#
# COMPACT_ATOMS: atom_id res chain seq x y z
N LEU A 1 2.05 -21.36 2.90
CA LEU A 1 2.52 -20.17 3.67
C LEU A 1 3.99 -20.28 4.07
N LEU A 2 4.43 -21.35 4.76
CA LEU A 2 5.86 -21.59 5.07
C LEU A 2 6.77 -21.58 3.83
N GLU A 3 6.29 -22.15 2.72
CA GLU A 3 7.00 -22.13 1.44
C GLU A 3 7.20 -20.69 0.92
N ALA A 4 6.17 -19.85 0.99
CA ALA A 4 6.26 -18.45 0.59
C ALA A 4 7.28 -17.68 1.45
N GLN A 5 7.26 -17.88 2.76
CA GLN A 5 8.23 -17.26 3.68
C GLN A 5 9.67 -17.73 3.42
N THR A 6 9.85 -19.02 3.12
CA THR A 6 11.16 -19.59 2.80
C THR A 6 11.69 -19.00 1.48
N VAL A 7 10.82 -18.90 0.47
CA VAL A 7 11.18 -18.31 -0.82
C VAL A 7 11.48 -16.81 -0.66
N CYS A 8 10.70 -16.06 0.13
CA CYS A 8 11.04 -14.67 0.48
C CYS A 8 12.47 -14.57 1.00
N ALA A 9 12.85 -15.39 1.98
CA ALA A 9 14.17 -15.35 2.59
C ALA A 9 15.31 -15.67 1.60
N ILE A 10 15.04 -16.47 0.55
CA ILE A 10 16.03 -16.79 -0.49
C ILE A 10 16.26 -15.61 -1.44
N PHE A 11 15.19 -14.89 -1.80
CA PHE A 11 15.24 -13.79 -2.77
C PHE A 11 15.52 -12.43 -2.11
N GLN A 12 15.29 -12.32 -0.81
CA GLN A 12 15.50 -11.10 -0.05
C GLN A 12 16.95 -10.63 -0.19
N ASP A 13 17.10 -9.34 -0.51
CA ASP A 13 18.39 -8.68 -0.70
C ASP A 13 19.30 -9.38 -1.71
N ASN A 14 18.74 -10.01 -2.75
CA ASN A 14 19.48 -10.62 -3.84
C ASN A 14 18.98 -10.13 -5.22
N ALA A 15 19.47 -8.97 -5.64
CA ALA A 15 19.02 -8.34 -6.88
C ALA A 15 19.31 -9.18 -8.12
N GLN A 16 20.45 -9.88 -8.17
CA GLN A 16 20.78 -10.76 -9.28
C GLN A 16 19.76 -11.90 -9.41
N LEU A 17 19.49 -12.62 -8.32
CA LEU A 17 18.54 -13.74 -8.34
C LEU A 17 17.13 -13.28 -8.72
N CYS A 18 16.69 -12.13 -8.21
CA CYS A 18 15.42 -11.53 -8.59
C CYS A 18 15.39 -11.15 -10.08
N SER A 19 16.49 -10.64 -10.65
CA SER A 19 16.56 -10.28 -12.08
C SER A 19 16.46 -11.49 -13.01
N GLU A 20 16.93 -12.65 -12.57
CA GLU A 20 16.89 -13.93 -13.29
C GLU A 20 15.59 -14.72 -13.05
N LEU A 21 14.65 -14.16 -12.27
CA LEU A 21 13.38 -14.79 -11.96
C LEU A 21 12.60 -15.13 -13.25
N ARG A 22 12.04 -16.34 -13.26
CA ARG A 22 11.17 -16.85 -14.33
C ARG A 22 9.73 -16.45 -14.07
N ASP A 23 9.02 -16.09 -15.14
CA ASP A 23 7.62 -15.65 -15.14
C ASP A 23 6.69 -16.66 -14.44
N LYS A 24 6.97 -17.96 -14.62
CA LYS A 24 6.22 -19.06 -13.98
C LYS A 24 6.19 -18.98 -12.46
N VAL A 25 7.21 -18.41 -11.83
CA VAL A 25 7.24 -18.25 -10.37
C VAL A 25 6.24 -17.18 -9.94
N VAL A 26 6.21 -16.03 -10.64
CA VAL A 26 5.22 -14.98 -10.37
C VAL A 26 3.81 -15.51 -10.57
N GLN A 27 3.56 -16.18 -11.70
CA GLN A 27 2.28 -16.83 -12.01
C GLN A 27 1.83 -17.80 -10.93
N HIS A 28 2.74 -18.63 -10.42
CA HIS A 28 2.43 -19.56 -9.34
C HIS A 28 1.96 -18.84 -8.08
N PHE A 29 2.66 -17.79 -7.65
CA PHE A 29 2.30 -17.07 -6.43
C PHE A 29 1.00 -16.28 -6.58
N VAL A 30 0.75 -15.67 -7.74
CA VAL A 30 -0.54 -14.99 -8.02
C VAL A 30 -1.68 -16.00 -8.06
N HIS A 31 -1.49 -17.16 -8.71
CA HIS A 31 -2.46 -18.24 -8.71
C HIS A 31 -2.70 -18.83 -7.31
N CYS A 32 -1.67 -18.87 -6.44
CA CYS A 32 -1.86 -19.25 -5.05
C CYS A 32 -2.78 -18.29 -4.30
N ILE A 33 -2.73 -16.99 -4.57
CA ILE A 33 -3.66 -16.02 -3.98
C ILE A 33 -5.09 -16.29 -4.46
N GLU A 34 -5.27 -16.51 -5.76
CA GLU A 34 -6.56 -16.81 -6.38
C GLU A 34 -7.20 -18.09 -5.79
N THR A 35 -6.43 -19.16 -5.64
CA THR A 35 -6.95 -20.49 -5.29
C THR A 35 -6.90 -20.82 -3.80
N HIS A 36 -5.92 -20.30 -3.07
CA HIS A 36 -5.72 -20.59 -1.64
C HIS A 36 -6.12 -19.42 -0.74
N GLY A 37 -6.47 -18.28 -1.32
CA GLY A 37 -6.97 -17.11 -0.61
C GLY A 37 -5.93 -16.00 -0.44
N ARG A 38 -6.46 -14.84 -0.04
CA ARG A 38 -5.73 -13.57 0.10
C ARG A 38 -4.84 -13.53 1.35
N HIS A 39 -3.73 -14.26 1.27
CA HIS A 39 -2.70 -14.31 2.29
C HIS A 39 -1.57 -13.29 2.02
N VAL A 40 -1.16 -12.57 3.06
CA VAL A 40 -0.14 -11.51 2.97
C VAL A 40 1.24 -12.04 2.63
N GLU A 41 1.54 -13.29 2.98
CA GLU A 41 2.82 -13.95 2.72
C GLU A 41 3.10 -14.05 1.22
N TYR A 42 2.06 -14.24 0.40
CA TYR A 42 2.22 -14.25 -1.05
C TYR A 42 2.56 -12.84 -1.58
N LEU A 43 1.90 -11.80 -1.05
CA LEU A 43 2.22 -10.42 -1.42
C LEU A 43 3.64 -10.03 -0.98
N HIS A 44 4.08 -10.43 0.22
CA HIS A 44 5.45 -10.17 0.66
C HIS A 44 6.49 -10.78 -0.28
N PHE A 45 6.26 -11.99 -0.80
CA PHE A 45 7.14 -12.55 -1.83
C PHE A 45 7.19 -11.69 -3.09
N LEU A 46 6.02 -11.26 -3.58
CA LEU A 46 5.96 -10.37 -4.74
C LEU A 46 6.68 -9.03 -4.47
N GLN A 47 6.57 -8.48 -3.26
CA GLN A 47 7.29 -7.27 -2.86
C GLN A 47 8.81 -7.48 -2.85
N THR A 48 9.28 -8.63 -2.37
CA THR A 48 10.72 -8.98 -2.35
C THR A 48 11.33 -9.04 -3.75
N ILE A 49 10.60 -9.56 -4.74
CA ILE A 49 11.16 -9.73 -6.09
C ILE A 49 11.13 -8.46 -6.93
N VAL A 50 10.26 -7.49 -6.62
CA VAL A 50 10.19 -6.21 -7.35
C VAL A 50 11.21 -5.20 -6.85
N LYS A 51 11.70 -5.35 -5.61
CA LYS A 51 12.73 -4.50 -5.03
C LYS A 51 13.69 -5.30 -4.15
N ALA A 52 14.99 -5.30 -4.49
CA ALA A 52 16.04 -5.94 -3.72
C ALA A 52 17.29 -5.05 -3.67
N GLU A 53 18.01 -5.05 -2.54
CA GLU A 53 19.23 -4.23 -2.33
C GLU A 53 19.03 -2.73 -2.63
N GLY A 54 17.81 -2.22 -2.40
CA GLY A 54 17.44 -0.84 -2.72
C GLY A 54 17.23 -0.57 -4.22
N GLN A 55 17.42 -1.56 -5.08
CA GLN A 55 17.18 -1.46 -6.52
C GLN A 55 15.77 -1.90 -6.90
N PHE A 56 15.18 -1.20 -7.86
CA PHE A 56 13.88 -1.56 -8.45
C PHE A 56 14.11 -2.45 -9.67
N ILE A 57 13.50 -3.64 -9.66
CA ILE A 57 13.73 -4.66 -10.67
C ILE A 57 12.60 -4.58 -11.69
N ARG A 58 12.77 -3.71 -12.69
CA ARG A 58 11.71 -3.34 -13.64
C ARG A 58 11.01 -4.53 -14.29
N LYS A 59 11.78 -5.53 -14.72
CA LYS A 59 11.24 -6.79 -15.27
C LYS A 59 10.26 -7.45 -14.31
N CYS A 60 10.60 -7.53 -13.02
CA CYS A 60 9.73 -8.12 -12.01
C CYS A 60 8.52 -7.24 -11.72
N GLN A 61 8.68 -5.92 -11.67
CA GLN A 61 7.55 -4.99 -11.52
C GLN A 61 6.52 -5.19 -12.64
N ASP A 62 6.98 -5.28 -13.89
CA ASP A 62 6.12 -5.46 -15.07
C ASP A 62 5.40 -6.81 -15.03
N MET A 63 6.13 -7.90 -14.75
CA MET A 63 5.54 -9.24 -14.62
C MET A 63 4.49 -9.31 -13.51
N VAL A 64 4.81 -8.79 -12.33
CA VAL A 64 3.87 -8.76 -11.19
C VAL A 64 2.64 -7.95 -11.54
N MET A 65 2.80 -6.73 -12.06
CA MET A 65 1.66 -5.89 -12.44
C MET A 65 0.77 -6.58 -13.48
N GLN A 66 1.36 -7.20 -14.50
CA GLN A 66 0.63 -7.91 -15.53
C GLN A 66 -0.20 -9.07 -14.95
N GLU A 67 0.41 -9.92 -14.13
CA GLU A 67 -0.29 -11.08 -13.55
C GLU A 67 -1.40 -10.66 -12.56
N LEU A 68 -1.17 -9.63 -11.74
CA LEU A 68 -2.20 -9.09 -10.84
C LEU A 68 -3.42 -8.57 -11.61
N VAL A 69 -3.19 -7.79 -12.68
CA VAL A 69 -4.27 -7.24 -13.52
C VAL A 69 -4.99 -8.34 -14.31
N ASN A 70 -4.27 -9.37 -14.76
CA ASN A 70 -4.86 -10.49 -15.50
C ASN A 70 -5.85 -11.29 -14.65
N VAL A 71 -5.54 -11.51 -13.37
CA VAL A 71 -6.45 -12.22 -12.45
C VAL A 71 -7.56 -11.31 -11.94
N GLY A 72 -7.29 -10.02 -11.74
CA GLY A 72 -8.33 -9.05 -11.40
C GLY A 72 -8.83 -9.19 -9.97
N GLU A 73 -10.15 -9.13 -9.75
CA GLU A 73 -10.76 -8.97 -8.43
C GLU A 73 -10.44 -10.10 -7.45
N ASP A 74 -10.12 -11.33 -7.89
CA ASP A 74 -9.74 -12.42 -6.99
C ASP A 74 -8.49 -12.07 -6.17
N VAL A 75 -7.58 -11.29 -6.74
CA VAL A 75 -6.34 -10.82 -6.12
C VAL A 75 -6.43 -9.35 -5.72
N LEU A 76 -7.01 -8.50 -6.58
CA LEU A 76 -7.12 -7.05 -6.42
C LEU A 76 -8.31 -6.66 -5.55
N ALA A 77 -8.10 -6.67 -4.24
CA ALA A 77 -9.12 -6.32 -3.24
C ALA A 77 -9.21 -4.81 -3.00
N PHE A 78 -9.90 -4.07 -3.87
CA PHE A 78 -10.14 -2.63 -3.71
C PHE A 78 -11.52 -2.31 -3.09
N TYR A 79 -11.63 -1.12 -2.49
CA TYR A 79 -12.82 -0.62 -1.80
C TYR A 79 -13.24 0.73 -2.39
N ASN A 80 -13.52 0.75 -3.70
CA ASN A 80 -13.71 1.95 -4.52
C ASN A 80 -15.18 2.40 -4.65
N ASP A 81 -16.14 1.50 -4.44
CA ASP A 81 -17.56 1.87 -4.40
C ASP A 81 -17.97 2.33 -2.99
N LYS A 82 -19.09 3.04 -2.90
CA LYS A 82 -19.56 3.62 -1.63
C LYS A 82 -19.80 2.57 -0.54
N ALA A 83 -20.28 1.38 -0.86
CA ALA A 83 -20.56 0.35 0.14
C ALA A 83 -19.25 -0.28 0.63
N SER A 84 -18.36 -0.67 -0.29
CA SER A 84 -17.06 -1.25 0.05
C SER A 84 -16.17 -0.26 0.81
N PHE A 85 -16.18 1.02 0.43
CA PHE A 85 -15.47 2.08 1.15
C PHE A 85 -15.90 2.18 2.63
N ASN A 86 -17.21 2.18 2.89
CA ASN A 86 -17.73 2.24 4.26
C ASN A 86 -17.34 0.99 5.06
N ALA A 87 -17.39 -0.20 4.44
CA ALA A 87 -16.93 -1.44 5.07
C ALA A 87 -15.44 -1.38 5.42
N PHE A 88 -14.60 -0.80 4.55
CA PHE A 88 -13.19 -0.60 4.81
C PHE A 88 -12.93 0.37 5.96
N VAL A 89 -13.70 1.46 6.03
CA VAL A 89 -13.70 2.37 7.18
C VAL A 89 -14.08 1.67 8.48
N ASP A 90 -15.10 0.82 8.46
CA ASP A 90 -15.52 0.07 9.64
C ASP A 90 -14.46 -0.96 10.09
N MET A 91 -13.73 -1.58 9.15
CA MET A 91 -12.58 -2.42 9.49
C MET A 91 -11.47 -1.62 10.20
N MET A 92 -11.15 -0.42 9.72
CA MET A 92 -10.17 0.47 10.37
C MET A 92 -10.61 0.92 11.77
N ARG A 93 -11.91 1.22 11.95
CA ARG A 93 -12.48 1.54 13.27
C ARG A 93 -12.36 0.36 14.22
N ALA A 94 -12.71 -0.84 13.75
CA ALA A 94 -12.59 -2.05 14.54
C ALA A 94 -11.14 -2.26 14.98
N GLU A 95 -10.18 -2.14 14.06
CA GLU A 95 -8.75 -2.31 14.36
C GLU A 95 -8.26 -1.34 15.45
N ARG A 96 -8.71 -0.07 15.40
CA ARG A 96 -8.36 0.95 16.41
C ARG A 96 -8.86 0.63 17.82
N HIS A 97 -9.95 -0.13 17.95
CA HIS A 97 -10.57 -0.47 19.22
C HIS A 97 -10.10 -1.82 19.81
N ARG A 98 -9.24 -2.56 19.10
CA ARG A 98 -8.75 -3.85 19.57
C ARG A 98 -7.61 -3.68 20.58
N LEU A 99 -7.75 -4.37 21.73
CA LEU A 99 -6.73 -4.47 22.77
C LEU A 99 -5.82 -5.70 22.58
N ASP A 100 -6.30 -6.74 21.88
CA ASP A 100 -5.55 -7.98 21.62
C ASP A 100 -5.23 -8.13 20.13
N ALA A 101 -3.94 -8.14 19.79
CA ALA A 101 -3.40 -8.16 18.42
C ALA A 101 -3.53 -9.50 17.67
N THR A 102 -4.32 -10.46 18.18
CA THR A 102 -4.18 -11.87 17.80
C THR A 102 -5.15 -12.40 16.74
N ASP A 103 -6.22 -11.70 16.36
CA ASP A 103 -7.05 -12.07 15.19
C ASP A 103 -8.08 -10.99 14.79
N SER A 104 -7.68 -10.08 13.90
CA SER A 104 -8.44 -9.18 12.99
C SER A 104 -7.36 -8.40 12.23
N SER A 105 -7.41 -8.05 10.95
CA SER A 105 -8.35 -8.25 9.87
C SER A 105 -7.49 -8.66 8.66
N GLY A 106 -7.54 -9.95 8.29
CA GLY A 106 -6.75 -10.45 7.15
C GLY A 106 -7.00 -9.63 5.89
N ALA A 107 -8.24 -9.15 5.69
CA ALA A 107 -8.61 -8.29 4.58
C ALA A 107 -7.98 -6.88 4.65
N LEU A 108 -7.99 -6.23 5.82
CA LEU A 108 -7.36 -4.91 6.00
C LEU A 108 -5.84 -5.01 5.79
N LYS A 109 -5.19 -6.00 6.41
CA LYS A 109 -3.75 -6.21 6.28
C LYS A 109 -3.37 -6.56 4.85
N TYR A 110 -4.15 -7.44 4.20
CA TYR A 110 -3.96 -7.77 2.80
C TYR A 110 -4.08 -6.55 1.89
N HIS A 111 -5.08 -5.69 2.12
CA HIS A 111 -5.23 -4.45 1.35
C HIS A 111 -4.03 -3.51 1.55
N ILE A 112 -3.54 -3.34 2.79
CA ILE A 112 -2.34 -2.54 3.08
C ILE A 112 -1.14 -3.07 2.28
N GLU A 113 -0.88 -4.38 2.32
CA GLU A 113 0.24 -5.00 1.62
C GLU A 113 0.07 -5.00 0.09
N LEU A 114 -1.18 -5.02 -0.40
CA LEU A 114 -1.48 -4.90 -1.82
C LEU A 114 -1.15 -3.49 -2.32
N VAL A 115 -1.61 -2.45 -1.63
CA VAL A 115 -1.29 -1.05 -2.00
C VAL A 115 0.21 -0.79 -1.89
N ARG A 116 0.89 -1.36 -0.88
CA ARG A 116 2.36 -1.30 -0.74
C ARG A 116 3.06 -1.94 -1.94
N LEU A 117 2.63 -3.12 -2.38
CA LEU A 117 3.15 -3.79 -3.57
C LEU A 117 2.95 -2.95 -4.83
N LEU A 118 1.76 -2.39 -5.03
CA LEU A 118 1.48 -1.58 -6.21
C LEU A 118 2.34 -0.31 -6.24
N ALA A 119 2.55 0.34 -5.09
CA ALA A 119 3.48 1.46 -4.99
C ALA A 119 4.92 1.03 -5.35
N LEU A 120 5.39 -0.12 -4.84
CA LEU A 120 6.71 -0.67 -5.20
C LEU A 120 6.84 -0.96 -6.69
N CYS A 121 5.75 -1.34 -7.38
CA CYS A 121 5.75 -1.55 -8.83
C CYS A 121 5.96 -0.25 -9.62
N THR A 122 5.51 0.90 -9.12
CA THR A 122 5.67 2.20 -9.82
C THR A 122 6.98 2.92 -9.49
N MET A 123 7.62 2.59 -8.36
CA MET A 123 8.90 3.18 -7.98
C MET A 123 9.97 2.99 -9.07
N GLY A 124 10.82 4.00 -9.24
CA GLY A 124 11.80 4.02 -10.33
C GLY A 124 11.20 4.47 -11.67
N LYS A 125 10.07 5.20 -11.64
CA LYS A 125 9.40 5.80 -12.80
C LYS A 125 8.99 4.77 -13.85
N ASN A 126 8.29 3.73 -13.40
CA ASN A 126 7.83 2.67 -14.28
C ASN A 126 6.48 3.02 -14.92
N VAL A 127 6.53 3.76 -16.04
CA VAL A 127 5.35 4.23 -16.80
C VAL A 127 4.30 3.17 -17.06
N TYR A 128 4.72 1.95 -17.41
CA TYR A 128 3.78 0.86 -17.69
C TYR A 128 2.89 0.60 -16.47
N THR A 129 3.52 0.46 -15.30
CA THR A 129 2.81 0.21 -14.05
C THR A 129 2.06 1.44 -13.54
N GLU A 130 2.59 2.66 -13.72
CA GLU A 130 1.92 3.92 -13.36
C GLU A 130 0.55 4.02 -14.07
N ILE A 131 0.51 3.79 -15.38
CA ILE A 131 -0.73 3.84 -16.19
C ILE A 131 -1.75 2.79 -15.72
N LYS A 132 -1.30 1.57 -15.40
CA LYS A 132 -2.18 0.51 -14.89
C LYS A 132 -2.75 0.88 -13.52
N CYS A 133 -1.90 1.37 -12.62
CA CYS A 133 -2.27 1.79 -11.28
C CYS A 133 -3.30 2.93 -11.27
N HIS A 134 -3.23 3.88 -12.22
CA HIS A 134 -4.24 4.95 -12.34
C HIS A 134 -5.67 4.43 -12.55
N SER A 135 -5.81 3.26 -13.17
CA SER A 135 -7.12 2.61 -13.39
C SER A 135 -7.59 1.81 -12.18
N LEU A 136 -6.68 1.45 -11.27
CA LEU A 136 -6.97 0.60 -10.11
C LEU A 136 -7.31 1.43 -8.86
N LEU A 137 -6.59 2.53 -8.64
CA LEU A 137 -6.78 3.40 -7.49
C LEU A 137 -6.62 4.85 -7.91
N THR A 138 -7.74 5.56 -8.00
CA THR A 138 -7.78 6.93 -8.56
C THR A 138 -7.30 7.97 -7.56
N LEU A 139 -6.99 9.18 -8.05
CA LEU A 139 -6.66 10.32 -7.19
C LEU A 139 -7.81 10.66 -6.23
N ASP A 140 -9.06 10.58 -6.69
CA ASP A 140 -10.26 10.78 -5.87
C ASP A 140 -10.32 9.78 -4.70
N ASP A 141 -10.12 8.48 -4.98
CA ASP A 141 -10.13 7.42 -3.97
C ASP A 141 -9.05 7.65 -2.91
N ILE A 142 -7.86 8.06 -3.35
CA ILE A 142 -6.73 8.37 -2.47
C ILE A 142 -7.08 9.55 -1.56
N VAL A 143 -7.58 10.65 -2.11
CA VAL A 143 -7.93 11.84 -1.33
C VAL A 143 -9.05 11.54 -0.36
N ALA A 144 -10.07 10.79 -0.78
CA ALA A 144 -11.17 10.38 0.07
C ALA A 144 -10.66 9.55 1.26
N MET A 145 -9.80 8.56 1.01
CA MET A 145 -9.25 7.69 2.05
C MET A 145 -8.34 8.44 3.03
N VAL A 146 -7.33 9.14 2.51
CA VAL A 146 -6.31 9.81 3.33
C VAL A 146 -6.91 10.97 4.16
N SER A 147 -7.96 11.61 3.64
CA SER A 147 -8.68 12.67 4.35
C SER A 147 -9.74 12.15 5.32
N HIS A 148 -10.04 10.84 5.31
CA HIS A 148 -11.07 10.29 6.18
C HIS A 148 -10.59 10.31 7.64
N LYS A 149 -11.45 10.78 8.56
CA LYS A 149 -11.11 10.97 9.98
C LYS A 149 -10.70 9.68 10.70
N ASP A 150 -11.23 8.55 10.23
CA ASP A 150 -11.01 7.21 10.80
C ASP A 150 -9.92 6.43 10.03
N CYS A 151 -9.25 7.06 9.06
CA CYS A 151 -8.13 6.44 8.36
C CYS A 151 -6.95 6.25 9.32
N ILE A 152 -6.50 5.00 9.48
CA ILE A 152 -5.41 4.63 10.38
C ILE A 152 -4.04 4.94 9.75
N PRO A 153 -2.99 5.16 10.57
CA PRO A 153 -1.66 5.51 10.07
C PRO A 153 -1.10 4.55 9.01
N GLU A 154 -1.31 3.25 9.18
CA GLU A 154 -0.79 2.19 8.30
C GLU A 154 -1.39 2.29 6.89
N VAL A 155 -2.70 2.58 6.79
CA VAL A 155 -3.38 2.82 5.52
C VAL A 155 -2.92 4.15 4.92
N LYS A 156 -2.81 5.22 5.74
CA LYS A 156 -2.31 6.51 5.26
C LYS A 156 -0.91 6.40 4.67
N GLU A 157 -0.01 5.67 5.32
CA GLU A 157 1.38 5.47 4.87
C GLU A 157 1.42 4.90 3.45
N VAL A 158 0.75 3.77 3.22
CA VAL A 158 0.80 3.09 1.91
C VAL A 158 0.09 3.89 0.83
N TYR A 159 -1.02 4.57 1.14
CA TYR A 159 -1.73 5.43 0.20
C TYR A 159 -0.92 6.69 -0.17
N ILE A 160 -0.23 7.31 0.78
CA ILE A 160 0.65 8.47 0.51
C ILE A 160 1.86 8.02 -0.31
N ASN A 161 2.44 6.86 0.00
CA ASN A 161 3.55 6.32 -0.77
C ASN A 161 3.14 6.00 -2.20
N PHE A 162 1.95 5.42 -2.38
CA PHE A 162 1.35 5.19 -3.70
C PHE A 162 1.11 6.51 -4.44
N LEU A 163 0.50 7.51 -3.79
CA LEU A 163 0.33 8.85 -4.37
C LEU A 163 1.67 9.45 -4.82
N ASN A 164 2.69 9.34 -3.99
CA ASN A 164 4.01 9.87 -4.30
C ASN A 164 4.57 9.23 -5.57
N HIS A 165 4.60 7.91 -5.65
CA HIS A 165 5.27 7.20 -6.76
C HIS A 165 4.41 6.93 -7.98
N CYS A 166 3.09 7.05 -7.87
CA CYS A 166 2.19 6.79 -8.99
C CYS A 166 1.64 8.08 -9.61
N TYR A 167 1.72 9.21 -8.90
CA TYR A 167 1.13 10.47 -9.35
C TYR A 167 2.15 11.63 -9.31
N ILE A 168 2.93 11.78 -8.24
CA ILE A 168 3.79 12.97 -8.04
C ILE A 168 5.18 12.82 -8.69
N ASP A 169 5.90 11.74 -8.37
CA ASP A 169 7.25 11.42 -8.86
C ASP A 169 7.17 10.38 -9.99
N THR A 170 6.46 10.72 -11.05
CA THR A 170 6.25 9.89 -12.23
C THR A 170 7.19 10.28 -13.37
N GLU A 171 7.26 9.44 -14.41
CA GLU A 171 7.96 9.79 -15.65
C GLU A 171 7.19 10.87 -16.44
N VAL A 172 5.87 10.73 -16.52
CA VAL A 172 4.98 11.65 -17.23
C VAL A 172 4.22 12.49 -16.21
N GLU A 173 4.32 13.80 -16.34
CA GLU A 173 3.68 14.76 -15.46
C GLU A 173 2.15 14.57 -15.42
N VAL A 174 1.61 14.32 -14.24
CA VAL A 174 0.16 14.19 -14.03
C VAL A 174 -0.44 15.55 -13.67
N LYS A 175 -0.86 16.30 -14.70
CA LYS A 175 -1.35 17.68 -14.57
C LYS A 175 -2.49 17.87 -13.56
N GLU A 176 -3.32 16.83 -13.37
CA GLU A 176 -4.44 16.86 -12.44
C GLU A 176 -4.01 17.19 -11.01
N ILE A 177 -2.80 16.82 -10.59
CA ILE A 177 -2.26 17.11 -9.25
C ILE A 177 -2.13 18.61 -8.99
N TYR A 178 -1.83 19.39 -10.04
CA TYR A 178 -1.59 20.83 -9.93
C TYR A 178 -2.84 21.67 -10.22
N THR A 179 -3.77 21.14 -11.01
CA THR A 179 -4.98 21.88 -11.42
C THR A 179 -6.19 21.58 -10.55
N SER A 180 -6.21 20.42 -9.87
CA SER A 180 -7.33 20.01 -9.05
C SER A 180 -7.19 20.47 -7.59
N SER A 181 -8.32 20.49 -6.88
CA SER A 181 -8.36 20.79 -5.43
C SER A 181 -7.83 19.63 -4.56
N HIS A 182 -7.38 18.52 -5.16
CA HIS A 182 -6.98 17.30 -4.47
C HIS A 182 -5.79 17.51 -3.52
N MET A 183 -4.68 18.04 -4.04
CA MET A 183 -3.49 18.30 -3.20
C MET A 183 -3.81 19.26 -2.06
N TRP A 184 -4.57 20.32 -2.35
CA TRP A 184 -4.99 21.26 -1.33
C TRP A 184 -5.89 20.63 -0.26
N SER A 185 -6.77 19.71 -0.66
CA SER A 185 -7.61 18.94 0.25
C SER A 185 -6.78 18.02 1.14
N LEU A 186 -5.76 17.34 0.59
CA LEU A 186 -4.83 16.53 1.37
C LEU A 186 -4.06 17.36 2.40
N PHE A 187 -3.48 18.49 1.96
CA PHE A 187 -2.77 19.41 2.86
C PHE A 187 -3.67 19.88 4.00
N LYS A 188 -4.88 20.36 3.68
CA LYS A 188 -5.80 20.93 4.68
C LYS A 188 -6.43 19.90 5.61
N ARG A 189 -6.91 18.78 5.05
CA ARG A 189 -7.77 17.82 5.75
C ARG A 189 -6.99 16.68 6.39
N SER A 190 -5.77 16.42 5.92
CA SER A 190 -4.91 15.36 6.47
C SER A 190 -3.63 15.93 7.06
N PHE A 191 -2.69 16.43 6.23
CA PHE A 191 -1.32 16.71 6.69
C PHE A 191 -1.25 17.76 7.81
N LEU A 192 -2.00 18.87 7.70
CA LEU A 192 -2.05 19.89 8.75
C LEU A 192 -2.67 19.36 10.05
N VAL A 193 -3.70 18.51 9.95
CA VAL A 193 -4.38 17.94 11.12
C VAL A 193 -3.46 16.96 11.83
N ASP A 194 -2.76 16.10 11.09
CA ASP A 194 -1.83 15.13 11.66
C ASP A 194 -0.61 15.82 12.30
N MET A 195 -0.06 16.87 11.66
CA MET A 195 1.00 17.68 12.26
C MET A 195 0.55 18.38 13.56
N ALA A 196 -0.67 18.93 13.60
CA ALA A 196 -1.22 19.54 14.82
C ALA A 196 -1.43 18.51 15.95
N ARG A 197 -1.82 17.27 15.62
CA ARG A 197 -1.93 16.17 16.58
C ARG A 197 -0.56 15.75 17.14
N CYS A 198 0.46 15.65 16.29
CA CYS A 198 1.83 15.37 16.75
C CYS A 198 2.34 16.49 17.67
N ALA A 199 2.12 17.76 17.31
CA ALA A 199 2.54 18.90 18.11
C ALA A 199 1.85 18.94 19.49
N SER A 200 0.54 18.70 19.54
CA SER A 200 -0.22 18.67 20.80
C SER A 200 0.14 17.47 21.68
N ALA A 201 0.35 16.28 21.10
CA ALA A 201 0.80 15.10 21.85
C ALA A 201 2.17 15.31 22.55
N THR A 202 3.06 16.12 21.97
CA THR A 202 4.34 16.47 22.63
C THR A 202 4.17 17.47 23.78
N HIS A 203 3.10 18.26 23.79
CA HIS A 203 2.81 19.21 24.86
C HIS A 203 2.19 18.51 26.08
N ASP A 204 1.33 17.51 25.86
CA ASP A 204 0.72 16.71 26.94
C ASP A 204 1.74 15.84 27.69
N ARG A 205 2.74 15.29 26.98
CA ARG A 205 3.85 14.55 27.63
C ARG A 205 4.66 15.41 28.60
N LYS A 206 4.81 16.71 28.33
CA LYS A 206 5.51 17.64 29.23
C LYS A 206 4.70 18.03 30.46
N HIS A 207 3.37 17.86 30.43
CA HIS A 207 2.51 18.07 31.60
C HIS A 207 2.33 16.82 32.48
N ALA A 208 2.67 15.63 31.98
CA ALA A 208 2.67 14.40 32.77
C ALA A 208 3.90 14.24 33.69
N GLU A 209 4.91 15.11 33.54
CA GLU A 209 6.14 15.13 34.36
C GLU A 209 6.12 16.22 35.45
N GLN A 210 4.96 16.50 36.07
CA GLN A 210 4.92 17.23 37.34
C GLN A 210 4.70 16.23 38.49
N PRO A 211 5.75 15.86 39.25
CA PRO A 211 5.57 15.09 40.46
C PRO A 211 4.93 15.97 41.53
N TYR A 212 3.94 15.40 42.21
CA TYR A 212 3.40 15.86 43.48
C TYR A 212 4.49 16.50 44.34
N SER A 213 4.29 17.78 44.67
CA SER A 213 5.02 18.53 45.71
C SER A 213 3.99 19.08 46.67
#